data_AF-A0A7L4QY31-F1
#
_entry.id   AF-A0A7L4QY31-F1
#
_cell.length_a   1.000
_cell.length_b   1.000
_cell.length_c   1.000
_cell.angle_alpha   90.00
_cell.angle_beta   90.00
_cell.angle_gamma   90.00
#
_symmetry.space_group_name_H-M   'P 1'
#
loop_
_entity.id
_entity.type
_entity.pdbx_description
1 polymer ?
#
loop_
_entity_poly.entity_id
_entity_poly.type
_entity_poly.pdbx_seq_one_letter_code
_entity_poly.pdbx_strand_id
1 'polypeptide(L)'
;MLLKLYGKGRPFRFFVAGLHGSEWRDTSSVLLNLERPFSGTLAILPVVNRDEYISTLDINYYSGIGKAIVDVVEKYRPDIYVELHSYSKDNFSKLVSKDRVNNVGVPGFSTLENGVLMGSVSPHIRREYFPVEALCLTFEVEKDNSLSRKFASGMLDFVKDCNSRDEFIEYMMEYYPKVAKKAIDDYKKFYGL
;
A
#
# COMPACT_ATOMS: atom_id res chain seq x y z
N MET A 1 19.07 4.18 -5.02
CA MET A 1 17.78 3.47 -4.88
C MET A 1 17.86 2.18 -5.69
N LEU A 2 17.48 1.02 -5.15
CA LEU A 2 17.58 -0.27 -5.85
C LEU A 2 16.19 -0.85 -6.10
N LEU A 3 15.75 -0.84 -7.36
CA LEU A 3 14.55 -1.55 -7.80
C LEU A 3 14.92 -3.02 -8.01
N LYS A 4 14.21 -3.94 -7.36
CA LYS A 4 14.31 -5.39 -7.63
C LYS A 4 13.15 -5.84 -8.51
N LEU A 5 13.43 -6.69 -9.49
CA LEU A 5 12.42 -7.25 -10.40
C LEU A 5 12.51 -8.76 -10.39
N TYR A 6 11.36 -9.41 -10.22
CA TYR A 6 11.22 -10.87 -10.26
C TYR A 6 10.11 -11.27 -11.23
N GLY A 7 10.31 -12.39 -11.91
CA GLY A 7 9.32 -12.90 -12.88
C GLY A 7 9.32 -12.14 -14.20
N LYS A 8 8.28 -12.35 -15.00
CA LYS A 8 8.06 -11.69 -16.30
C LYS A 8 6.60 -11.72 -16.70
N GLY A 9 6.16 -10.72 -17.45
CA GLY A 9 4.79 -10.65 -17.97
C GLY A 9 3.80 -10.07 -16.96
N ARG A 10 2.51 -10.29 -17.24
CA ARG A 10 1.38 -9.79 -16.45
C ARG A 10 0.84 -10.85 -15.47
N PRO A 11 0.22 -10.43 -14.37
CA PRO A 11 0.11 -9.03 -13.94
C PRO A 11 1.45 -8.50 -13.41
N PHE A 12 1.61 -7.18 -13.49
CA PHE A 12 2.75 -6.45 -12.97
C PHE A 12 2.37 -5.88 -11.61
N ARG A 13 3.08 -6.31 -10.57
CA ARG A 13 2.85 -5.90 -9.19
C ARG A 13 4.00 -5.03 -8.73
N PHE A 14 3.72 -3.87 -8.15
CA PHE A 14 4.75 -2.95 -7.67
C PHE A 14 4.56 -2.66 -6.19
N PHE A 15 5.48 -3.15 -5.36
CA PHE A 15 5.45 -2.98 -3.92
C PHE A 15 6.54 -2.00 -3.48
N VAL A 16 6.14 -1.03 -2.66
CA VAL A 16 6.98 0.08 -2.21
C VAL A 16 6.99 0.16 -0.70
N ALA A 17 8.16 0.40 -0.12
CA ALA A 17 8.35 0.56 1.33
C ALA A 17 9.33 1.69 1.63
N GLY A 18 9.40 2.10 2.90
CA GLY A 18 10.30 3.16 3.35
C GLY A 18 10.00 4.47 2.64
N LEU A 19 8.73 4.85 2.61
CA LEU A 19 8.25 6.06 1.95
C LEU A 19 8.67 7.31 2.75
N HIS A 20 8.75 7.20 4.08
CA HIS A 20 9.01 8.34 4.94
C HIS A 20 10.08 8.05 6.00
N GLY A 21 11.01 8.99 6.23
CA GLY A 21 11.76 9.01 7.48
C GLY A 21 12.49 7.71 7.79
N SER A 22 12.18 7.21 8.98
CA SER A 22 12.69 5.96 9.52
C SER A 22 11.80 4.74 9.26
N GLU A 23 10.70 4.86 8.50
CA GLU A 23 9.74 3.75 8.28
C GLU A 23 10.39 2.53 7.65
N TRP A 24 11.45 2.73 6.86
CA TRP A 24 12.23 1.65 6.25
C TRP A 24 12.74 0.61 7.27
N ARG A 25 12.92 1.00 8.54
CA ARG A 25 13.34 0.11 9.63
C ARG A 25 12.30 -0.98 9.94
N ASP A 26 11.03 -0.69 9.70
CA ASP A 26 9.92 -1.62 9.92
C ASP A 26 9.45 -2.29 8.63
N THR A 27 9.60 -1.62 7.48
CA THR A 27 8.93 -2.01 6.23
C THR A 27 9.85 -2.69 5.23
N SER A 28 11.13 -2.30 5.13
CA SER A 28 12.00 -2.78 4.05
C SER A 28 12.27 -4.28 4.09
N SER A 29 12.49 -4.84 5.29
CA SER A 29 12.72 -6.28 5.44
C SER A 29 11.49 -7.10 5.09
N VAL A 30 10.29 -6.57 5.30
CA VAL A 30 9.04 -7.23 4.93
C VAL A 30 9.00 -7.46 3.43
N LEU A 31 9.28 -6.42 2.62
CA LEU A 31 9.29 -6.58 1.16
C LEU A 31 10.48 -7.42 0.67
N LEU A 32 11.66 -7.24 1.26
CA LEU A 32 12.87 -7.93 0.80
C LEU A 32 12.85 -9.44 1.04
N ASN A 33 12.03 -9.90 1.99
CA ASN A 33 11.86 -11.31 2.32
C ASN A 33 10.71 -11.97 1.56
N LEU A 34 10.01 -11.25 0.67
CA LEU A 34 9.00 -11.87 -0.18
C LEU A 34 9.65 -12.83 -1.17
N GLU A 35 9.05 -14.00 -1.31
CA GLU A 35 9.41 -14.95 -2.35
C GLU A 35 9.00 -14.43 -3.73
N ARG A 36 9.48 -15.09 -4.77
CA ARG A 36 9.08 -14.77 -6.15
C ARG A 36 7.59 -15.05 -6.34
N PRO A 37 6.89 -14.27 -7.19
CA PRO A 37 5.50 -14.57 -7.51
C PRO A 37 5.42 -15.84 -8.36
N PHE A 38 4.32 -16.60 -8.25
CA PHE A 38 4.09 -17.78 -9.09
C PHE A 38 3.89 -17.41 -10.56
N SER A 39 3.30 -16.23 -10.83
CA SER A 39 2.99 -15.73 -12.16
C SER A 39 3.26 -14.22 -12.27
N GLY A 40 3.50 -13.75 -13.50
CA GLY A 40 3.67 -12.34 -13.79
C GLY A 40 4.98 -11.75 -13.25
N THR A 41 4.95 -10.47 -12.91
CA THR A 41 6.11 -9.70 -12.46
C THR A 41 5.88 -9.09 -11.09
N LEU A 42 6.88 -9.16 -10.21
CA LEU A 42 6.94 -8.43 -8.94
C LEU A 42 8.12 -7.46 -8.96
N ALA A 43 7.82 -6.17 -8.88
CA ALA A 43 8.76 -5.10 -8.68
C ALA A 43 8.75 -4.66 -7.21
N ILE A 44 9.93 -4.50 -6.62
CA ILE A 44 10.09 -4.09 -5.21
C ILE A 44 11.00 -2.88 -5.12
N LEU A 45 10.49 -1.82 -4.52
CA LEU A 45 11.25 -0.65 -4.10
C LEU A 45 11.28 -0.58 -2.57
N PRO A 46 12.31 -1.14 -1.91
CA PRO A 46 12.28 -1.37 -0.47
C PRO A 46 12.51 -0.10 0.37
N VAL A 47 13.08 0.95 -0.23
CA VAL A 47 13.33 2.24 0.39
C VAL A 47 13.19 3.33 -0.67
N VAL A 48 12.27 4.26 -0.46
CA VAL A 48 12.12 5.48 -1.27
C VAL A 48 12.95 6.60 -0.66
N ASN A 49 12.78 6.81 0.65
CA ASN A 49 13.37 7.91 1.38
C ASN A 49 13.97 7.45 2.72
N ARG A 50 15.07 8.09 3.12
CA ARG A 50 15.65 7.97 4.47
C ARG A 50 15.72 9.32 5.19
N ASP A 51 15.43 10.39 4.48
CA ASP A 51 15.43 11.76 4.98
C ASP A 51 14.09 12.06 5.67
N GLU A 52 13.76 13.32 5.89
CA GLU A 52 12.59 13.73 6.68
C GLU A 52 11.26 13.13 6.21
N TYR A 53 10.31 13.06 7.15
CA TYR A 53 8.95 12.65 6.88
C TYR A 53 8.24 13.71 6.04
N ILE A 54 7.83 13.34 4.81
CA ILE A 54 6.94 14.14 3.95
C ILE A 54 5.74 13.26 3.61
N SER A 55 4.53 13.72 3.91
CA SER A 55 3.31 12.94 3.67
C SER A 55 3.11 12.63 2.18
N THR A 56 2.65 11.42 1.84
CA THR A 56 2.17 11.10 0.47
C THR A 56 0.94 11.91 0.05
N LEU A 57 0.29 12.60 0.99
CA LEU A 57 -0.80 13.56 0.73
C LEU A 57 -0.29 14.96 0.41
N ASP A 58 1.02 15.23 0.50
CA ASP A 58 1.59 16.47 -0.03
C ASP A 58 1.56 16.41 -1.56
N ILE A 59 1.04 17.47 -2.19
CA ILE A 59 0.92 17.58 -3.65
C ILE A 59 2.28 17.46 -4.37
N ASN A 60 3.37 17.82 -3.70
CA ASN A 60 4.71 17.77 -4.25
C ASN A 60 5.44 16.46 -3.94
N TYR A 61 4.82 15.52 -3.20
CA TYR A 61 5.49 14.28 -2.82
C TYR A 61 5.95 13.50 -4.05
N TYR A 62 5.06 13.27 -5.01
CA TYR A 62 5.33 12.46 -6.20
C TYR A 62 6.12 13.19 -7.29
N SER A 63 6.21 14.53 -7.25
CA SER A 63 7.14 15.30 -8.09
C SER A 63 8.53 15.44 -7.46
N GLY A 64 8.64 15.26 -6.15
CA GLY A 64 9.89 15.28 -5.37
C GLY A 64 10.38 13.88 -4.99
N ILE A 65 10.38 13.58 -3.69
CA ILE A 65 10.94 12.35 -3.11
C ILE A 65 10.32 11.07 -3.71
N GLY A 66 9.01 11.10 -3.95
CA GLY A 66 8.24 10.01 -4.55
C GLY A 66 8.43 9.86 -6.07
N LYS A 67 9.25 10.69 -6.73
CA LYS A 67 9.42 10.65 -8.20
C LYS A 67 9.84 9.27 -8.71
N ALA A 68 10.68 8.56 -7.98
CA ALA A 68 11.10 7.22 -8.39
C ALA A 68 9.95 6.20 -8.42
N ILE A 69 8.90 6.41 -7.62
CA ILE A 69 7.67 5.61 -7.70
C ILE A 69 6.97 5.91 -9.03
N VAL A 70 6.78 7.19 -9.36
CA VAL A 70 6.15 7.63 -10.61
C VAL A 70 6.88 7.07 -11.82
N ASP A 71 8.22 7.16 -11.85
CA ASP A 71 9.03 6.66 -12.97
C ASP A 71 8.80 5.14 -13.21
N VAL A 72 8.60 4.35 -12.15
CA VAL A 72 8.28 2.91 -12.26
C VAL A 72 6.83 2.71 -12.70
N VAL A 73 5.89 3.48 -12.15
CA VAL A 73 4.47 3.38 -12.51
C VAL A 73 4.24 3.73 -13.98
N GLU A 74 4.83 4.80 -14.49
CA GLU A 74 4.69 5.21 -15.89
C GLU A 74 5.34 4.18 -16.84
N LYS A 75 6.52 3.67 -16.47
CA LYS A 75 7.27 2.72 -17.30
C LYS A 75 6.59 1.36 -17.41
N TYR A 76 6.08 0.83 -16.30
CA TYR A 76 5.60 -0.56 -16.25
C TYR A 76 4.08 -0.69 -16.16
N ARG A 77 3.37 0.38 -15.78
CA ARG A 77 1.91 0.45 -15.62
C ARG A 77 1.38 -0.71 -14.77
N PRO A 78 1.66 -0.76 -13.46
CA PRO A 78 1.30 -1.90 -12.61
C PRO A 78 -0.21 -2.15 -12.60
N ASP A 79 -0.60 -3.43 -12.59
CA ASP A 79 -1.99 -3.84 -12.34
C ASP A 79 -2.31 -3.81 -10.84
N ILE A 80 -1.27 -4.04 -10.01
CA ILE A 80 -1.35 -4.03 -8.56
C ILE A 80 -0.22 -3.14 -8.02
N TYR A 81 -0.57 -2.19 -7.17
CA TYR A 81 0.36 -1.27 -6.51
C TYR A 81 0.11 -1.29 -5.00
N VAL A 82 1.18 -1.48 -4.23
CA VAL A 82 1.09 -1.55 -2.77
C VAL A 82 2.15 -0.64 -2.14
N GLU A 83 1.71 0.24 -1.24
CA GLU A 83 2.58 1.00 -0.35
C GLU A 83 2.56 0.38 1.05
N LEU A 84 3.72 0.05 1.59
CA LEU A 84 3.90 -0.43 2.95
C LEU A 84 4.55 0.66 3.81
N HIS A 85 3.80 1.12 4.81
CA HIS A 85 4.17 2.18 5.74
C HIS A 85 4.25 1.66 7.18
N SER A 86 4.76 2.49 8.09
CA SER A 86 4.66 2.20 9.52
C SER A 86 4.22 3.40 10.35
N TYR A 87 3.40 3.13 11.37
CA TYR A 87 2.82 4.14 12.25
C TYR A 87 3.19 3.89 13.71
N SER A 88 3.34 4.96 14.50
CA SER A 88 3.48 4.84 15.95
C SER A 88 2.13 4.55 16.59
N LYS A 89 2.11 3.74 17.66
CA LYS A 89 0.89 3.34 18.38
C LYS A 89 -0.04 4.51 18.72
N ASP A 90 0.52 5.66 19.12
CA ASP A 90 -0.23 6.87 19.46
C ASP A 90 -1.04 7.46 18.31
N ASN A 91 -0.68 7.13 17.06
CA ASN A 91 -1.40 7.58 15.87
C ASN A 91 -2.53 6.63 15.45
N PHE A 92 -2.66 5.45 16.06
CA PHE A 92 -3.69 4.46 15.69
C PHE A 92 -5.09 5.06 15.60
N SER A 93 -5.55 5.72 16.67
CA SER A 93 -6.89 6.29 16.77
C SER A 93 -7.15 7.35 15.69
N LYS A 94 -6.13 8.13 15.33
CA LYS A 94 -6.20 9.14 14.26
C LYS A 94 -6.32 8.50 12.89
N LEU A 95 -5.57 7.42 12.65
CA LEU A 95 -5.53 6.74 11.35
C LEU A 95 -6.83 6.01 11.03
N VAL A 96 -7.49 5.43 12.03
CA VAL A 96 -8.76 4.68 11.85
C VAL A 96 -10.01 5.55 12.03
N SER A 97 -9.85 6.82 12.40
CA SER A 97 -10.97 7.72 12.68
C SER A 97 -11.86 7.94 11.46
N LYS A 98 -13.18 7.92 11.68
CA LYS A 98 -14.17 8.27 10.65
C LYS A 98 -14.10 9.75 10.27
N ASP A 99 -13.68 10.61 11.19
CA ASP A 99 -13.55 12.05 10.97
C ASP A 99 -12.30 12.40 10.15
N ARG A 100 -11.44 11.41 9.84
CA ARG A 100 -10.25 11.62 9.01
C ARG A 100 -10.59 12.18 7.64
N VAL A 101 -11.77 11.85 7.09
CA VAL A 101 -12.22 12.43 5.82
C VAL A 101 -12.44 13.94 5.92
N ASN A 102 -12.95 14.43 7.05
CA ASN A 102 -13.17 15.86 7.28
C ASN A 102 -11.88 16.57 7.67
N ASN A 103 -11.03 15.92 8.47
CA ASN A 103 -9.84 16.53 9.07
C ASN A 103 -8.62 16.49 8.15
N VAL A 104 -8.51 15.45 7.32
CA VAL A 104 -7.33 15.16 6.48
C VAL A 104 -7.71 15.11 5.00
N GLY A 105 -8.99 15.01 4.66
CA GLY A 105 -9.45 14.92 3.27
C GLY A 105 -9.35 13.51 2.68
N VAL A 106 -9.14 12.47 3.50
CA VAL A 106 -9.10 11.06 3.06
C VAL A 106 -9.75 10.13 4.09
N PRO A 107 -10.35 8.99 3.68
CA PRO A 107 -10.97 8.06 4.61
C PRO A 107 -10.03 7.52 5.69
N GLY A 108 -10.60 7.14 6.83
CA GLY A 108 -9.92 6.37 7.87
C GLY A 108 -9.57 4.97 7.38
N PHE A 109 -8.39 4.48 7.75
CA PHE A 109 -7.97 3.12 7.44
C PHE A 109 -8.91 2.08 8.08
N SER A 110 -9.03 0.92 7.45
CA SER A 110 -9.71 -0.23 8.03
C SER A 110 -8.71 -1.09 8.80
N THR A 111 -9.09 -1.53 10.00
CA THR A 111 -8.25 -2.35 10.86
C THR A 111 -8.35 -3.82 10.49
N LEU A 112 -7.19 -4.45 10.25
CA LEU A 112 -7.01 -5.89 10.12
C LEU A 112 -6.53 -6.47 11.46
N GLU A 113 -5.82 -7.59 11.43
CA GLU A 113 -5.29 -8.22 12.64
C GLU A 113 -3.93 -7.64 13.05
N ASN A 114 -3.56 -7.85 14.31
CA ASN A 114 -2.24 -7.52 14.85
C ASN A 114 -1.80 -6.06 14.61
N GLY A 115 -2.77 -5.14 14.63
CA GLY A 115 -2.51 -3.71 14.41
C GLY A 115 -2.23 -3.33 12.95
N VAL A 116 -2.32 -4.25 11.98
CA VAL A 116 -2.18 -3.86 10.58
C VAL A 116 -3.40 -3.08 10.12
N LEU A 117 -3.18 -1.97 9.43
CA LEU A 117 -4.24 -1.18 8.81
C LEU A 117 -4.17 -1.31 7.30
N MET A 118 -5.33 -1.20 6.64
CA MET A 118 -5.47 -1.28 5.19
C MET A 118 -6.30 -0.11 4.66
N GLY A 119 -5.86 0.48 3.55
CA GLY A 119 -6.54 1.58 2.89
C GLY A 119 -6.17 1.67 1.41
N SER A 120 -6.61 2.74 0.76
CA SER A 120 -6.12 3.09 -0.58
C SER A 120 -4.90 4.01 -0.46
N VAL A 121 -4.03 3.97 -1.46
CA VAL A 121 -2.91 4.89 -1.60
C VAL A 121 -3.38 6.35 -1.73
N SER A 122 -2.43 7.28 -1.64
CA SER A 122 -2.71 8.71 -1.80
C SER A 122 -3.55 9.00 -3.06
N PRO A 123 -4.58 9.88 -2.98
CA PRO A 123 -5.38 10.24 -4.14
C PRO A 123 -4.54 10.88 -5.26
N HIS A 124 -3.41 11.51 -4.93
CA HIS A 124 -2.51 12.11 -5.92
C HIS A 124 -1.96 11.04 -6.88
N ILE A 125 -1.37 9.97 -6.36
CA ILE A 125 -0.88 8.90 -7.24
C ILE A 125 -2.03 8.07 -7.83
N ARG A 126 -3.08 7.80 -7.05
CA ARG A 126 -4.20 6.95 -7.47
C ARG A 126 -4.95 7.53 -8.67
N ARG A 127 -5.22 8.83 -8.68
CA ARG A 127 -6.01 9.49 -9.74
C ARG A 127 -5.18 9.80 -10.98
N GLU A 128 -3.92 10.19 -10.79
CA GLU A 128 -3.08 10.67 -11.89
C GLU A 128 -2.45 9.53 -12.71
N TYR A 129 -2.07 8.42 -12.07
CA TYR A 129 -1.21 7.41 -12.72
C TYR A 129 -1.82 6.02 -12.88
N PHE A 130 -2.96 5.74 -12.23
CA PHE A 130 -3.56 4.40 -12.23
C PHE A 130 -4.97 4.38 -12.83
N PRO A 131 -5.28 3.39 -13.69
CA PRO A 131 -6.64 3.19 -14.19
C PRO A 131 -7.58 2.72 -13.06
N VAL A 132 -8.90 2.76 -13.30
CA VAL A 132 -9.90 2.40 -12.27
C VAL A 132 -9.81 0.91 -11.89
N GLU A 133 -9.35 0.09 -12.83
CA GLU A 133 -9.20 -1.35 -12.74
C GLU A 133 -7.99 -1.78 -11.89
N ALA A 134 -6.99 -0.92 -11.73
CA ALA A 134 -5.80 -1.23 -10.94
C ALA A 134 -6.14 -1.33 -9.44
N LEU A 135 -5.53 -2.30 -8.77
CA LEU A 135 -5.59 -2.44 -7.32
C LEU A 135 -4.48 -1.59 -6.69
N CYS A 136 -4.85 -0.51 -5.99
CA CYS A 136 -3.89 0.34 -5.29
C CYS A 136 -4.18 0.34 -3.77
N LEU A 137 -3.27 -0.26 -3.00
CA LEU A 137 -3.43 -0.49 -1.57
C LEU A 137 -2.33 0.17 -0.76
N THR A 138 -2.69 0.60 0.43
CA THR A 138 -1.75 0.92 1.50
C THR A 138 -1.93 -0.08 2.62
N PHE A 139 -0.83 -0.65 3.11
CA PHE A 139 -0.75 -1.34 4.39
C PHE A 139 0.11 -0.54 5.37
N GLU A 140 -0.35 -0.43 6.60
CA GLU A 140 0.33 0.25 7.70
C GLU A 140 0.65 -0.76 8.79
N VAL A 141 1.92 -0.90 9.17
CA VAL A 141 2.35 -1.73 10.30
C VAL A 141 2.62 -0.88 11.54
N GLU A 142 2.30 -1.41 12.71
CA GLU A 142 2.67 -0.74 13.96
C GLU A 142 4.19 -0.82 14.15
N LYS A 143 4.84 0.32 14.41
CA LYS A 143 6.28 0.40 14.67
C LYS A 143 6.68 -0.52 15.83
N ASP A 144 7.81 -1.20 15.68
CA ASP A 144 8.37 -2.13 16.67
C ASP A 144 7.48 -3.35 17.01
N ASN A 145 6.38 -3.57 16.27
CA ASN A 145 5.48 -4.71 16.47
C ASN A 145 5.78 -5.85 15.47
N SER A 146 6.43 -6.92 15.96
CA SER A 146 6.80 -8.08 15.13
C SER A 146 5.59 -8.87 14.61
N LEU A 147 4.49 -8.94 15.37
CA LEU A 147 3.26 -9.61 14.95
C LEU A 147 2.58 -8.84 13.81
N SER A 148 2.58 -7.50 13.89
CA SER A 148 2.09 -6.62 12.83
C SER A 148 2.87 -6.85 11.53
N ARG A 149 4.21 -6.82 11.59
CA ARG A 149 5.07 -7.10 10.43
C ARG A 149 4.87 -8.50 9.85
N LYS A 150 4.72 -9.52 10.71
CA LYS A 150 4.47 -10.90 10.27
C LYS A 150 3.13 -11.03 9.54
N PHE A 151 2.07 -10.41 10.08
CA PHE A 151 0.76 -10.41 9.44
C PHE A 151 0.79 -9.67 8.09
N ALA A 152 1.39 -8.47 8.05
CA ALA A 152 1.55 -7.73 6.80
C ALA A 152 2.38 -8.52 5.76
N SER A 153 3.43 -9.23 6.18
CA SER A 153 4.19 -10.13 5.30
C SER A 153 3.30 -11.21 4.69
N GLY A 154 2.41 -11.83 5.47
CA GLY A 154 1.47 -12.83 4.97
C GLY A 154 0.46 -12.26 3.98
N MET A 155 -0.07 -11.06 4.26
CA MET A 155 -0.95 -10.34 3.32
C MET A 155 -0.24 -10.01 2.01
N LEU A 156 1.01 -9.54 2.08
CA LEU A 156 1.80 -9.22 0.89
C LEU A 156 2.20 -10.47 0.11
N ASP A 157 2.47 -11.58 0.79
CA ASP A 157 2.73 -12.88 0.18
C ASP A 157 1.50 -13.38 -0.60
N PHE A 158 0.29 -13.14 -0.08
CA PHE A 158 -0.94 -13.39 -0.82
C PHE A 158 -1.10 -12.43 -2.02
N VAL A 159 -0.98 -11.11 -1.80
CA VAL A 159 -1.17 -10.09 -2.84
C VAL A 159 -0.18 -10.24 -3.99
N LYS A 160 1.05 -10.72 -3.73
CA LYS A 160 2.06 -10.94 -4.78
C LYS A 160 1.64 -12.01 -5.80
N ASP A 161 0.70 -12.87 -5.44
CA ASP A 161 0.23 -13.96 -6.30
C ASP A 161 -1.16 -13.68 -6.89
N CYS A 162 -1.90 -12.68 -6.39
CA CYS A 162 -3.19 -12.27 -6.98
C CYS A 162 -3.05 -11.90 -8.46
N ASN A 163 -3.89 -12.44 -9.32
CA ASN A 163 -3.88 -12.17 -10.76
C ASN A 163 -4.63 -10.89 -11.14
N SER A 164 -5.50 -10.39 -10.26
CA SER A 164 -6.33 -9.23 -10.50
C SER A 164 -6.74 -8.52 -9.20
N ARG A 165 -7.34 -7.33 -9.35
CA ARG A 165 -8.02 -6.61 -8.27
C ARG A 165 -9.16 -7.43 -7.68
N ASP A 166 -9.94 -8.09 -8.53
CA ASP A 166 -11.15 -8.79 -8.12
C ASP A 166 -10.81 -10.03 -7.28
N GLU A 167 -9.72 -10.74 -7.59
CA GLU A 167 -9.21 -11.86 -6.77
C GLU A 167 -8.86 -11.42 -5.34
N PHE A 168 -8.22 -10.24 -5.19
CA PHE A 168 -7.97 -9.69 -3.86
C PHE A 168 -9.26 -9.31 -3.13
N ILE A 169 -10.23 -8.71 -3.84
CA ILE A 169 -11.53 -8.35 -3.26
C ILE A 169 -12.29 -9.61 -2.80
N GLU A 170 -12.29 -10.68 -3.60
CA GLU A 170 -12.91 -11.96 -3.26
C GLU A 170 -12.32 -12.54 -1.99
N TYR A 171 -10.98 -12.60 -1.89
CA TYR A 171 -10.30 -13.01 -0.67
C TYR A 171 -10.70 -12.16 0.54
N MET A 172 -10.67 -10.82 0.40
CA MET A 172 -11.06 -9.93 1.50
C MET A 172 -12.54 -10.12 1.88
N MET A 173 -13.42 -10.43 0.93
CA MET A 173 -14.83 -10.70 1.19
C MET A 173 -15.07 -12.05 1.90
N GLU A 174 -14.24 -13.06 1.62
CA GLU A 174 -14.32 -14.36 2.27
C GLU A 174 -13.79 -14.32 3.71
N TYR A 175 -12.59 -13.76 3.91
CA TYR A 175 -11.89 -13.82 5.20
C TYR A 175 -12.13 -12.59 6.09
N TYR A 176 -12.40 -11.43 5.49
CA TYR A 176 -12.58 -10.15 6.21
C TYR A 176 -13.81 -9.35 5.72
N PRO A 177 -15.01 -9.95 5.64
CA PRO A 177 -16.18 -9.37 4.94
C PRO A 177 -16.57 -7.98 5.45
N LYS A 178 -16.46 -7.72 6.76
CA LYS A 178 -16.78 -6.41 7.35
C LYS A 178 -15.78 -5.34 6.92
N VAL A 179 -14.49 -5.69 6.88
CA VAL A 179 -13.41 -4.79 6.45
C VAL A 179 -13.51 -4.51 4.97
N ALA A 180 -13.74 -5.54 4.15
CA ALA A 180 -13.91 -5.42 2.71
C ALA A 180 -15.07 -4.49 2.35
N LYS A 181 -16.27 -4.73 2.92
CA LYS A 181 -17.46 -3.89 2.68
C LYS A 181 -17.21 -2.43 3.05
N LYS A 182 -16.64 -2.18 4.24
CA LYS A 182 -16.28 -0.81 4.66
C LYS A 182 -15.31 -0.16 3.68
N ALA A 183 -14.22 -0.84 3.31
CA ALA A 183 -13.20 -0.29 2.43
C ALA A 183 -13.77 0.02 1.03
N ILE A 184 -14.64 -0.84 0.50
CA ILE A 184 -15.33 -0.63 -0.78
C ILE A 184 -16.28 0.57 -0.69
N ASP A 185 -17.09 0.66 0.36
CA ASP A 185 -18.03 1.77 0.55
C ASP A 185 -17.30 3.11 0.72
N ASP A 186 -16.22 3.14 1.50
CA ASP A 186 -15.40 4.33 1.69
C ASP A 186 -14.73 4.75 0.37
N TYR A 187 -14.21 3.79 -0.40
CA TYR A 187 -13.62 4.05 -1.72
C TYR A 187 -14.65 4.66 -2.68
N LYS A 188 -15.83 4.04 -2.82
CA LYS A 188 -16.89 4.53 -3.70
C LYS A 188 -17.35 5.94 -3.33
N LYS A 189 -17.62 6.18 -2.04
CA LYS A 189 -18.01 7.51 -1.55
C LYS A 189 -16.94 8.56 -1.81
N PHE A 190 -15.67 8.22 -1.60
CA PHE A 190 -14.56 9.16 -1.76
C PHE A 190 -14.28 9.51 -3.23
N TYR A 191 -14.45 8.56 -4.16
CA TYR A 191 -14.23 8.77 -5.59
C TYR A 191 -15.51 9.10 -6.39
N GLY A 192 -16.68 9.07 -5.76
CA GLY A 192 -17.96 9.37 -6.42
C GLY A 192 -18.43 8.30 -7.41
N LEU A 193 -18.18 7.02 -7.08
CA LEU A 193 -18.52 5.84 -7.89
C LEU A 193 -19.81 5.14 -7.44
#